data_AF-A0A350XUF1-F1
#
_entry.id   AF-A0A350XUF1-F1
#
_cell.length_a   1.000
_cell.length_b   1.000
_cell.length_c   1.000
_cell.angle_alpha   90.00
_cell.angle_beta   90.00
_cell.angle_gamma   90.00
#
_symmetry.space_group_name_H-M   'P 1'
#
loop_
_entity.id
_entity.type
_entity.pdbx_description
1 polymer ?
#
loop_
_entity_poly.entity_id
_entity_poly.type
_entity_poly.pdbx_seq_one_letter_code
_entity_poly.pdbx_strand_id
1 'polypeptide(L)' 'MAEFDIDAFRHRFRDRAAAVKERGVPPLEGEARRRFLESAQFDFIDYSLVADAEVAIEGDHLVLRLPLAKKPD' A
#
# COMPACT_ATOMS: atom_id res chain seq x y z
N MET A 1 -21.38 -13.40 -9.00
CA MET A 1 -20.31 -12.41 -8.69
C MET A 1 -19.13 -13.20 -8.17
N ALA A 2 -17.92 -12.95 -8.66
CA ALA A 2 -16.73 -13.61 -8.10
C ALA A 2 -16.60 -13.20 -6.62
N GLU A 3 -16.35 -14.18 -5.77
CA GLU A 3 -16.07 -13.96 -4.34
C GLU A 3 -14.81 -13.10 -4.20
N PHE A 4 -14.80 -12.17 -3.24
CA PHE A 4 -13.68 -11.26 -3.06
C PHE A 4 -12.51 -11.99 -2.39
N ASP A 5 -11.42 -12.16 -3.13
CA ASP A 5 -10.20 -12.78 -2.63
C ASP A 5 -9.33 -11.76 -1.87
N ILE A 6 -9.35 -11.88 -0.54
CA ILE A 6 -8.61 -11.02 0.39
C ILE A 6 -7.10 -11.19 0.23
N ASP A 7 -6.63 -12.42 0.04
CA ASP A 7 -5.19 -12.70 -0.06
C ASP A 7 -4.62 -12.16 -1.36
N ALA A 8 -5.32 -12.38 -2.48
CA ALA A 8 -4.97 -11.78 -3.75
C ALA A 8 -5.03 -10.25 -3.70
N PHE A 9 -6.00 -9.68 -2.98
CA PHE A 9 -6.07 -8.23 -2.76
C PHE A 9 -4.83 -7.70 -2.05
N ARG A 10 -4.46 -8.29 -0.91
CA ARG A 10 -3.28 -7.88 -0.14
C ARG A 10 -1.99 -8.08 -0.92
N HIS A 11 -1.88 -9.19 -1.66
CA HIS A 11 -0.73 -9.47 -2.51
C HIS A 11 -0.51 -8.38 -3.56
N ARG A 12 -1.56 -7.95 -4.28
CA ARG A 12 -1.46 -6.85 -5.24
C ARG A 12 -0.95 -5.54 -4.62
N PHE A 13 -1.27 -5.25 -3.36
CA PHE A 13 -0.75 -4.06 -2.67
C PHE A 13 0.70 -4.22 -2.23
N ARG A 14 1.10 -5.42 -1.81
CA ARG A 14 2.50 -5.76 -1.52
C ARG A 14 3.38 -5.57 -2.76
N ASP A 15 2.93 -6.04 -3.92
CA ASP A 15 3.64 -5.88 -5.19
C ASP A 15 3.76 -4.40 -5.58
N ARG A 16 2.71 -3.61 -5.38
CA ARG A 16 2.77 -2.16 -5.63
C ARG A 16 3.76 -1.44 -4.71
N ALA A 17 3.80 -1.80 -3.43
CA ALA A 17 4.77 -1.23 -2.50
C ALA A 17 6.22 -1.57 -2.92
N ALA A 18 6.47 -2.81 -3.38
CA ALA A 18 7.76 -3.21 -3.92
C ALA A 18 8.11 -2.42 -5.20
N ALA A 19 7.17 -2.30 -6.14
CA ALA A 19 7.38 -1.56 -7.39
C ALA A 19 7.72 -0.08 -7.17
N VAL A 20 7.19 0.56 -6.13
CA VAL A 20 7.54 1.96 -5.77
C VAL A 20 9.01 2.08 -5.32
N LYS A 21 9.56 1.06 -4.67
CA LYS A 21 10.99 1.02 -4.29
C LYS A 21 11.89 0.69 -5.47
N GLU A 22 11.43 -0.19 -6.35
CA GLU A 22 12.19 -0.66 -7.51
C GLU A 22 12.23 0.37 -8.64
N ARG A 23 11.20 1.22 -8.78
CA ARG A 23 11.19 2.23 -9.84
C ARG A 23 12.30 3.26 -9.60
N GLY A 24 13.10 3.50 -10.63
CA GLY A 24 14.06 4.60 -10.65
C GLY A 24 13.35 5.95 -10.68
N VAL A 25 14.06 7.00 -10.26
CA VAL A 25 13.58 8.38 -10.41
C VAL A 25 13.78 8.79 -11.87
N PRO A 26 12.72 9.23 -12.59
CA PRO A 26 12.83 9.73 -13.95
C PRO A 26 13.71 11.00 -13.99
N PRO A 27 14.21 11.41 -15.17
CA PRO A 27 15.05 12.60 -15.32
C PRO A 27 14.22 13.89 -15.15
N LEU A 28 13.86 14.18 -13.89
CA LEU A 28 13.14 15.37 -13.44
C LEU A 28 14.09 16.25 -12.63
N GLU A 29 13.92 17.56 -12.73
CA GLU A 29 14.74 18.55 -12.03
C GLU A 29 13.89 19.45 -11.11
N GLY A 30 14.57 20.08 -10.14
CA GLY A 30 13.97 21.09 -9.26
C GLY A 30 12.70 20.62 -8.55
N GLU A 31 11.62 21.41 -8.65
CA GLU A 31 10.36 21.11 -7.98
C GLU A 31 9.70 19.82 -8.46
N ALA A 32 9.79 19.50 -9.75
CA ALA A 32 9.18 18.30 -10.30
C ALA A 32 9.79 17.03 -9.69
N ARG A 33 11.11 17.03 -9.50
CA ARG A 33 11.82 15.93 -8.82
C ARG A 33 11.37 15.78 -7.37
N ARG A 34 11.23 16.90 -6.64
CA ARG A 34 10.79 16.89 -5.24
C ARG A 34 9.37 16.32 -5.11
N ARG A 35 8.43 16.79 -5.93
CA ARG A 35 7.03 16.30 -5.92
C ARG A 35 6.95 14.83 -6.28
N PHE A 36 7.77 14.35 -7.21
CA PHE A 36 7.84 12.93 -7.56
C PHE A 36 8.28 12.07 -6.36
N LEU A 37 9.31 12.51 -5.63
CA LEU A 37 9.80 11.80 -4.44
C LEU A 37 8.77 11.80 -3.31
N GLU A 38 8.11 12.94 -3.05
CA GLU A 38 7.02 13.06 -2.06
C GLU A 38 5.86 12.12 -2.42
N SER A 39 5.41 12.13 -3.69
CA SER A 39 4.38 11.22 -4.17
C SER A 39 4.81 9.75 -4.01
N ALA A 40 6.06 9.41 -4.35
CA ALA A 40 6.56 8.06 -4.19
C ALA A 40 6.60 7.61 -2.72
N GLN A 41 6.92 8.52 -1.81
CA GLN A 41 6.88 8.23 -0.38
C GLN A 41 5.44 7.95 0.09
N PHE A 42 4.47 8.77 -0.30
CA PHE A 42 3.06 8.54 0.05
C PHE A 42 2.53 7.23 -0.56
N ASP A 43 2.79 6.99 -1.85
CA ASP A 43 2.42 5.74 -2.52
C ASP A 43 2.95 4.52 -1.75
N PHE A 44 4.23 4.56 -1.36
CA PHE A 44 4.86 3.46 -0.64
C PHE A 44 4.18 3.21 0.71
N ILE A 45 3.92 4.28 1.48
CA ILE A 45 3.27 4.19 2.78
C ILE A 45 1.86 3.61 2.61
N ASP A 46 1.04 4.19 1.75
CA ASP A 46 -0.35 3.80 1.57
C ASP A 46 -0.48 2.35 1.09
N TYR A 47 0.35 1.93 0.13
CA TYR A 47 0.35 0.54 -0.33
C TYR A 47 0.79 -0.43 0.77
N SER A 48 1.77 -0.05 1.59
CA SER A 48 2.23 -0.88 2.71
C SER A 48 1.15 -1.02 3.78
N LEU A 49 0.45 0.07 4.10
CA LEU A 49 -0.65 0.06 5.07
C LEU A 49 -1.76 -0.90 4.63
N VAL A 50 -2.18 -0.85 3.37
CA VAL A 50 -3.22 -1.76 2.86
C VAL A 50 -2.73 -3.21 2.77
N ALA A 51 -1.47 -3.44 2.39
CA ALA A 51 -0.89 -4.78 2.30
C ALA A 51 -0.82 -5.49 3.67
N ASP A 52 -0.52 -4.74 4.73
CA ASP A 52 -0.31 -5.27 6.08
C ASP A 52 -1.55 -5.16 6.98
N ALA A 53 -2.62 -4.51 6.53
CA ALA A 53 -3.89 -4.47 7.25
C ALA A 53 -4.48 -5.87 7.43
N GLU A 54 -5.13 -6.07 8.57
CA GLU A 54 -6.08 -7.17 8.77
C GLU A 54 -7.37 -6.81 8.03
N VAL A 55 -7.79 -7.66 7.09
CA VAL A 55 -8.92 -7.40 6.21
C VAL A 55 -10.07 -8.34 6.56
N ALA A 56 -11.26 -7.78 6.75
CA ALA A 56 -12.48 -8.53 7.01
C ALA A 56 -13.64 -8.00 6.15
N ILE A 57 -14.59 -8.87 5.81
CA ILE A 57 -15.87 -8.48 5.22
C ILE A 57 -16.91 -8.56 6.34
N GLU A 58 -17.51 -7.42 6.68
CA GLU A 58 -18.48 -7.29 7.76
C GLU A 58 -19.76 -6.68 7.19
N GLY A 59 -20.79 -7.52 7.02
CA GLY A 59 -22.02 -7.11 6.34
C GLY A 59 -21.75 -6.71 4.88
N ASP A 60 -22.06 -5.46 4.54
CA ASP A 60 -21.84 -4.81 3.25
C ASP A 60 -20.54 -3.97 3.19
N HIS A 61 -19.65 -4.12 4.18
CA HIS A 61 -18.42 -3.34 4.31
C HIS A 61 -17.15 -4.20 4.22
N LEU A 62 -16.10 -3.63 3.60
CA LEU A 62 -14.73 -4.12 3.71
C LEU A 62 -14.02 -3.31 4.80
N VAL A 63 -13.54 -3.99 5.84
CA VAL A 63 -12.91 -3.36 7.00
C VAL A 63 -11.42 -3.66 6.99
N LEU A 64 -10.60 -2.61 7.03
CA LEU A 64 -9.15 -2.70 7.17
C LEU A 64 -8.77 -2.26 8.58
N ARG A 65 -8.16 -3.14 9.35
CA ARG A 65 -7.64 -2.85 10.69
C ARG A 65 -6.13 -2.80 10.65
N LEU A 66 -5.57 -1.70 11.15
CA LEU A 66 -4.13 -1.52 11.25
C LEU A 66 -3.74 -1.53 12.73
N PRO A 67 -2.87 -2.46 13.16
CA PRO A 67 -2.35 -2.44 14.52
C PRO A 67 -1.43 -1.23 14.69
N LEU A 68 -1.79 -0.33 15.60
CA LEU A 68 -0.96 0.84 15.95
C LEU A 68 0.09 0.50 17.03
N ALA A 69 -0.04 -0.65 17.68
CA ALA A 69 0.92 -1.18 18.64
C ALA A 69 1.75 -2.31 18.00
N LYS A 70 3.02 -2.42 18.42
CA LYS A 70 3.86 -3.56 18.06
C LYS A 70 3.16 -4.83 18.55
N LYS A 71 2.98 -5.84 17.69
CA LYS A 71 2.53 -7.18 18.11
C LYS A 71 3.45 -7.60 19.27
N PRO A 72 2.92 -7.95 20.45
CA PRO A 72 3.74 -8.58 21.48
C PRO A 72 4.31 -9.87 20.87
N ASP A 73 5.61 -10.09 21.10
CA ASP A 73 6.35 -11.28 20.63
C ASP A 73 5.70 -12.58 21.11
#